data_AF-A0A940G368-F1
#
_entry.id   AF-A0A940G368-F1
#
_cell.length_a   1.000
_cell.length_b   1.000
_cell.length_c   1.000
_cell.angle_alpha   90.00
_cell.angle_beta   90.00
_cell.angle_gamma   90.00
#
_symmetry.space_group_name_H-M   'P 1'
#
loop_
_entity.id
_entity.type
_entity.pdbx_description
1 polymer ?
#
loop_
_entity_poly.entity_id
_entity_poly.type
_entity_poly.pdbx_seq_one_letter_code
_entity_poly.pdbx_strand_id
1 'polypeptide(L)'
;ASAYGVAVTTTMVVTVVLLAVVMRGYWKWPLWACALLLAPFLALDLVFMGANVLKIADGGWVPLAVAGAIVLVMWTWREGADIIHAKAHRDSVPLTDLIASLEARSPHRVPGAAIFLTGDAEVAPTALLHNLKHNKILHADNIVMTVVTADRPRVDEKDRIEIEALSRDFKRVTVRYGFMETPHIPRALGSCRRRGLAFDLMSTSFFVGRRTVVA
;
A
#
# COMPACT_ATOMS: atom_id res chain seq x y z
N ALA A 1 -2.38 -29.26 -25.15
CA ALA A 1 -1.26 -29.71 -24.30
C ALA A 1 0.00 -28.82 -24.40
N SER A 2 0.25 -28.12 -25.52
CA SER A 2 1.50 -27.35 -25.73
C SER A 2 1.68 -26.10 -24.85
N ALA A 3 0.61 -25.34 -24.58
CA ALA A 3 0.72 -24.09 -23.83
C ALA A 3 1.03 -24.25 -22.33
N TYR A 4 0.53 -25.34 -21.71
CA TYR A 4 0.90 -25.68 -20.34
C TYR A 4 2.41 -25.96 -20.22
N GLY A 5 2.97 -26.65 -21.23
CA GLY A 5 4.41 -26.91 -21.30
C GLY A 5 5.23 -25.63 -21.31
N VAL A 6 4.90 -24.67 -22.19
CA VAL A 6 5.59 -23.37 -22.27
C VAL A 6 5.51 -22.61 -20.94
N ALA A 7 4.33 -22.54 -20.32
CA ALA A 7 4.17 -21.83 -19.04
C ALA A 7 4.99 -22.47 -17.91
N VAL A 8 4.97 -23.79 -17.79
CA VAL A 8 5.69 -24.52 -16.75
C VAL A 8 7.21 -24.41 -16.95
N THR A 9 7.71 -24.65 -18.17
CA THR A 9 9.16 -24.56 -18.42
C THR A 9 9.68 -23.14 -18.25
N THR A 10 8.90 -22.13 -18.66
CA THR A 10 9.27 -20.72 -18.41
C THR A 10 9.34 -20.44 -16.92
N THR A 11 8.37 -20.94 -16.13
CA THR A 11 8.37 -20.77 -14.68
C THR A 11 9.58 -21.45 -14.03
N MET A 12 9.98 -22.64 -14.49
CA MET A 12 11.17 -23.35 -14.01
C MET A 12 12.46 -22.56 -14.29
N VAL A 13 12.63 -22.03 -15.51
CA VAL A 13 13.77 -21.15 -15.82
C VAL A 13 13.79 -19.92 -14.90
N VAL A 14 12.63 -19.26 -14.71
CA VAL A 14 12.52 -18.09 -13.84
C VAL A 14 12.85 -18.42 -12.39
N THR A 15 12.40 -19.55 -11.86
CA THR A 15 12.70 -19.94 -10.47
C THR A 15 14.18 -20.26 -10.26
N VAL A 16 14.86 -20.89 -11.23
CA VAL A 16 16.32 -21.09 -11.18
C VAL A 16 17.07 -19.75 -11.18
N VAL A 17 16.65 -18.79 -12.00
CA VAL A 17 17.23 -17.44 -12.02
C VAL A 17 16.98 -16.70 -10.71
N LEU A 18 15.75 -16.74 -10.16
CA LEU A 18 15.43 -16.14 -8.86
C LEU A 18 16.25 -16.78 -7.73
N LEU A 19 16.42 -18.10 -7.76
CA LEU A 19 17.25 -18.80 -6.79
C LEU A 19 18.72 -18.34 -6.88
N ALA A 20 19.23 -18.07 -8.08
CA ALA A 20 20.56 -17.48 -8.26
C ALA A 20 20.68 -16.10 -7.58
N VAL A 21 19.67 -15.25 -7.76
CA VAL A 21 19.60 -13.92 -7.12
C VAL A 21 19.57 -14.05 -5.60
N VAL A 22 18.77 -14.97 -5.05
CA VAL A 22 18.68 -15.21 -3.60
C VAL A 22 20.00 -15.76 -3.03
N MET A 23 20.61 -16.74 -3.70
CA MET A 23 21.88 -17.32 -3.25
C MET A 23 23.02 -16.30 -3.26
N ARG A 24 23.01 -15.37 -4.22
CA ARG A 24 24.02 -14.30 -4.31
C ARG A 24 23.74 -13.14 -3.37
N GLY A 25 22.51 -12.65 -3.34
CA GLY A 25 22.12 -11.45 -2.59
C GLY A 25 21.94 -11.71 -1.10
N TYR A 26 21.27 -12.81 -0.74
CA TYR A 26 20.89 -13.10 0.64
C TYR A 26 21.86 -14.08 1.31
N TRP A 27 22.21 -15.19 0.64
CA TRP A 27 23.12 -16.20 1.23
C TRP A 27 24.61 -15.92 0.98
N LYS A 28 24.94 -14.95 0.12
CA LYS A 28 26.31 -14.51 -0.19
C LYS A 28 27.23 -15.63 -0.69
N TRP A 29 26.69 -16.66 -1.35
CA TRP A 29 27.50 -17.74 -1.91
C TRP A 29 28.41 -17.24 -3.04
N PRO A 30 29.64 -17.75 -3.19
CA PRO A 30 30.51 -17.35 -4.29
C PRO A 30 29.95 -17.83 -5.64
N LEU A 31 30.19 -17.05 -6.71
CA LEU A 31 29.58 -17.28 -8.04
C LEU A 31 29.80 -18.70 -8.57
N TRP A 32 30.99 -19.27 -8.35
CA TRP A 32 31.33 -20.62 -8.82
C TRP A 32 30.46 -21.70 -8.15
N ALA A 33 30.14 -21.54 -6.86
CA ALA A 33 29.31 -22.50 -6.13
C ALA A 33 27.86 -22.44 -6.60
N CYS A 34 27.35 -21.22 -6.82
CA CYS A 34 26.03 -21.02 -7.43
C CYS A 34 25.98 -21.61 -8.84
N ALA A 35 27.00 -21.34 -9.68
CA ALA A 35 27.06 -21.82 -11.05
C ALA A 35 27.14 -23.35 -11.11
N LEU A 36 27.97 -23.97 -10.28
CA LEU A 36 28.10 -25.43 -10.22
C LEU A 36 26.77 -26.10 -9.86
N LEU A 37 26.01 -25.52 -8.93
CA LEU A 37 24.71 -26.05 -8.52
C LEU A 37 23.63 -25.80 -9.58
N LEU A 38 23.52 -24.58 -10.10
CA LEU A 38 22.40 -24.16 -10.94
C LEU A 38 22.56 -24.45 -12.42
N ALA A 39 23.79 -24.45 -12.95
CA ALA A 39 24.04 -24.69 -14.37
C ALA A 39 23.40 -25.98 -14.91
N PRO A 40 23.46 -27.14 -14.23
CA PRO A 40 22.81 -28.35 -14.75
C PRO A 40 21.27 -28.22 -14.79
N PHE A 41 20.65 -27.60 -13.79
CA PHE A 41 19.21 -27.35 -13.80
C PHE A 41 18.81 -26.39 -14.90
N LEU A 42 19.51 -25.25 -15.01
CA LEU A 42 19.26 -24.26 -16.05
C LEU A 42 19.44 -24.86 -17.45
N ALA A 43 20.46 -25.70 -17.64
CA ALA A 43 20.70 -26.36 -18.93
C ALA A 43 19.52 -27.29 -19.30
N LEU A 44 19.03 -28.11 -18.38
CA LEU A 44 17.85 -28.95 -18.59
C LEU A 44 16.62 -28.10 -18.91
N ASP A 45 16.36 -27.07 -18.11
CA ASP A 45 15.19 -26.21 -18.27
C ASP A 45 15.22 -25.47 -19.62
N LEU A 46 16.39 -25.02 -20.08
CA LEU A 46 16.55 -24.40 -21.39
C LEU A 46 16.28 -25.38 -22.54
N VAL A 47 16.71 -26.64 -22.42
CA VAL A 47 16.41 -27.68 -23.41
C VAL A 47 14.89 -27.94 -23.47
N PHE A 48 14.24 -28.11 -22.31
CA PHE A 48 12.79 -28.28 -22.24
C PHE A 48 12.04 -27.06 -22.76
N MET A 49 12.49 -25.85 -22.43
CA MET A 49 11.88 -24.61 -22.92
C MET A 49 12.04 -24.50 -24.44
N GLY A 50 13.21 -24.78 -24.99
CA GLY A 50 13.45 -24.79 -26.43
C GLY A 50 12.52 -25.77 -27.17
N ALA A 51 12.35 -26.97 -26.63
CA ALA A 51 11.42 -27.97 -27.18
C ALA A 51 9.95 -27.52 -27.13
N ASN A 52 9.55 -26.74 -26.12
CA ASN A 52 8.19 -26.21 -26.00
C ASN A 52 7.95 -24.95 -26.83
N VAL A 53 8.97 -24.12 -27.05
CA VAL A 53 8.88 -22.91 -27.90
C VAL A 53 8.58 -23.27 -29.36
N LEU A 54 9.17 -24.36 -29.87
CA LEU A 54 8.88 -24.85 -31.23
C LEU A 54 7.39 -25.15 -31.44
N LYS A 55 6.69 -25.60 -30.38
CA LYS A 55 5.26 -25.91 -30.41
C LYS A 55 4.35 -24.69 -30.34
N ILE A 56 4.90 -23.48 -30.21
CA ILE A 56 4.12 -22.24 -30.21
C ILE A 56 3.47 -22.03 -31.58
N ALA A 57 4.20 -22.31 -32.67
CA ALA A 57 3.69 -22.23 -34.03
C ALA A 57 2.53 -23.21 -34.26
N ASP A 58 2.59 -24.40 -33.66
CA ASP A 58 1.58 -25.46 -33.77
C ASP A 58 0.36 -25.26 -32.83
N GLY A 59 0.07 -24.02 -32.43
CA GLY A 59 -1.11 -23.67 -31.62
C GLY A 59 -0.82 -23.34 -30.16
N GLY A 60 0.44 -23.32 -29.71
CA GLY A 60 0.81 -22.78 -28.40
C GLY A 60 0.67 -21.25 -28.29
N TRP A 61 0.47 -20.55 -29.42
CA TRP A 61 0.26 -19.10 -29.45
C TRP A 61 -1.08 -18.65 -28.84
N VAL A 62 -2.13 -19.48 -28.86
CA VAL A 62 -3.47 -19.08 -28.40
C VAL A 62 -3.46 -18.71 -26.91
N PRO A 63 -2.91 -19.53 -25.99
CA PRO A 63 -2.91 -19.15 -24.57
C PRO A 63 -1.92 -18.03 -24.25
N LEU A 64 -0.85 -17.86 -25.05
CA LEU A 64 0.03 -16.69 -24.95
C LEU A 64 -0.73 -15.40 -25.32
N ALA A 65 -1.55 -15.43 -26.36
CA ALA A 65 -2.39 -14.30 -26.74
C ALA A 65 -3.41 -13.95 -25.65
N VAL A 66 -4.07 -14.96 -25.05
CA VAL A 66 -4.99 -14.77 -23.91
C VAL A 66 -4.26 -14.19 -22.71
N ALA A 67 -3.09 -14.72 -22.34
CA ALA A 67 -2.27 -14.18 -21.27
C ALA A 67 -1.87 -12.72 -21.54
N GLY A 68 -1.47 -12.41 -22.78
CA GLY A 68 -1.17 -11.04 -23.21
C GLY A 68 -2.35 -10.09 -23.08
N ALA A 69 -3.56 -10.52 -23.46
CA ALA A 69 -4.77 -9.72 -23.31
C ALA A 69 -5.10 -9.45 -21.83
N ILE A 70 -4.98 -10.45 -20.96
CA ILE A 70 -5.19 -10.28 -19.52
C ILE A 70 -4.14 -9.32 -18.93
N VAL A 71 -2.87 -9.47 -19.31
CA VAL A 71 -1.78 -8.57 -18.89
C VAL A 71 -2.05 -7.15 -19.36
N LEU A 72 -2.52 -6.96 -20.58
CA LEU A 72 -2.90 -5.64 -21.10
C LEU A 72 -4.01 -5.01 -20.24
N VAL A 73 -5.06 -5.75 -19.94
CA VAL A 73 -6.16 -5.27 -19.06
C VAL A 73 -5.63 -4.91 -17.68
N MET A 74 -4.79 -5.75 -17.07
CA MET A 74 -4.19 -5.49 -15.77
C MET A 74 -3.27 -4.27 -15.79
N TRP A 75 -2.47 -4.10 -16.85
CA TRP A 75 -1.62 -2.93 -17.03
C TRP A 75 -2.46 -1.66 -17.14
N THR A 76 -3.43 -1.64 -18.07
CA THR A 76 -4.31 -0.48 -18.27
C THR A 76 -5.05 -0.13 -16.98
N TRP A 77 -5.51 -1.13 -16.22
CA TRP A 77 -6.14 -0.91 -14.92
C TRP A 77 -5.18 -0.27 -13.91
N ARG A 78 -3.96 -0.80 -13.78
CA ARG A 78 -2.94 -0.29 -12.86
C ARG A 78 -2.58 1.16 -13.18
N GLU A 79 -2.29 1.45 -14.45
CA GLU A 79 -1.94 2.79 -14.90
C GLU A 79 -3.12 3.77 -14.69
N GLY A 80 -4.34 3.34 -14.99
CA GLY A 80 -5.54 4.13 -14.77
C GLY A 80 -5.76 4.45 -13.28
N ALA A 81 -5.55 3.47 -12.40
CA ALA A 81 -5.63 3.68 -10.97
C ALA A 81 -4.58 4.69 -10.49
N ASP A 82 -3.34 4.57 -10.94
CA ASP A 82 -2.25 5.48 -10.58
C ASP A 82 -2.55 6.92 -11.05
N ILE A 83 -3.10 7.09 -12.26
CA ILE A 83 -3.53 8.40 -12.78
C ILE A 83 -4.66 9.00 -11.92
N ILE A 84 -5.67 8.21 -11.55
CA ILE A 84 -6.77 8.66 -10.70
C ILE A 84 -6.23 9.10 -9.32
N HIS A 85 -5.33 8.31 -8.73
CA HIS A 85 -4.68 8.65 -7.48
C HIS A 85 -3.88 9.96 -7.57
N ALA A 86 -3.07 10.11 -8.62
CA ALA A 86 -2.29 11.33 -8.84
C ALA A 86 -3.17 12.57 -9.07
N LYS A 87 -4.27 12.43 -9.80
CA LYS A 87 -5.22 13.53 -10.01
C LYS A 87 -5.95 13.91 -8.72
N ALA A 88 -6.41 12.92 -7.95
CA ALA A 88 -7.02 13.14 -6.65
C ALA A 88 -6.07 13.88 -5.69
N HIS A 89 -4.77 13.62 -5.75
CA HIS A 89 -3.77 14.33 -4.96
C HIS A 89 -3.55 15.77 -5.46
N ARG A 90 -3.55 16.02 -6.77
CA ARG A 90 -3.41 17.38 -7.34
C ARG A 90 -4.60 18.30 -7.01
N ASP A 91 -5.81 17.76 -7.02
CA ASP A 91 -7.03 18.53 -6.72
C ASP A 91 -7.26 18.67 -5.20
N SER A 92 -6.38 18.11 -4.37
CA SER A 92 -6.52 18.10 -2.92
C SER A 92 -5.69 19.17 -2.23
N VAL A 93 -6.21 19.67 -1.11
CA VAL A 93 -5.53 20.67 -0.28
C VAL A 93 -4.51 19.96 0.61
N PRO A 94 -3.22 20.36 0.59
CA PRO A 94 -2.24 19.83 1.53
C PRO A 94 -2.67 20.06 2.98
N LEU A 95 -2.47 19.06 3.83
CA LEU A 95 -2.87 19.14 5.23
C LEU A 95 -2.16 20.28 5.96
N THR A 96 -0.88 20.50 5.68
CA THR A 96 -0.07 21.58 6.26
C THR A 96 -0.63 22.96 5.92
N ASP A 97 -1.07 23.18 4.68
CA ASP A 97 -1.61 24.46 4.21
C ASP A 97 -2.97 24.74 4.84
N LEU A 98 -3.80 23.69 5.01
CA LEU A 98 -5.06 23.79 5.74
C LEU A 98 -4.82 24.16 7.21
N ILE A 99 -3.87 23.49 7.88
CA ILE A 99 -3.53 23.78 9.28
C ILE A 99 -3.08 25.23 9.44
N ALA A 100 -2.15 25.69 8.58
CA ALA A 100 -1.69 27.08 8.61
C ALA A 100 -2.84 28.09 8.41
N SER A 101 -3.77 27.78 7.50
CA SER A 101 -4.96 28.61 7.25
C SER A 101 -5.91 28.65 8.46
N LEU A 102 -6.10 27.52 9.14
CA LEU A 102 -6.94 27.41 10.34
C LEU A 102 -6.29 28.09 11.56
N GLU A 103 -4.97 28.11 11.66
CA GLU A 103 -4.27 28.85 12.71
C GLU A 103 -4.38 30.36 12.50
N ALA A 104 -4.28 30.82 11.25
CA ALA A 104 -4.47 32.24 10.93
C ALA A 104 -5.92 32.71 11.16
N ARG A 105 -6.91 31.83 10.94
CA ARG A 105 -8.33 32.16 11.12
C ARG A 105 -9.10 30.98 11.70
N SER A 106 -8.99 30.80 13.02
CA SER A 106 -9.60 29.68 13.72
C SER A 106 -11.13 29.77 13.70
N PRO A 107 -11.84 28.71 13.25
CA PRO A 107 -13.27 28.55 13.47
C PRO A 107 -13.58 28.38 14.97
N HIS A 108 -14.87 28.28 15.29
CA HIS A 108 -15.31 28.00 16.65
C HIS A 108 -14.76 26.65 17.13
N ARG A 109 -14.22 26.62 18.35
CA ARG A 109 -13.58 25.45 18.93
C ARG A 109 -14.49 24.78 19.95
N VAL A 110 -14.66 23.47 19.83
CA VAL A 110 -15.38 22.66 20.80
C VAL A 110 -14.41 21.76 21.57
N PRO A 111 -14.66 21.53 22.88
CA PRO A 111 -13.87 20.57 23.64
C PRO A 111 -14.07 19.15 23.09
N GLY A 112 -13.03 18.33 23.18
CA GLY A 112 -13.03 16.94 22.72
C GLY A 112 -12.03 16.68 21.60
N ALA A 113 -11.92 15.41 21.23
CA ALA A 113 -11.03 14.94 20.17
C ALA A 113 -11.84 14.47 18.95
N ALA A 114 -11.33 14.73 17.75
CA ALA A 114 -11.88 14.21 16.51
C ALA A 114 -10.81 13.42 15.75
N ILE A 115 -11.15 12.21 15.36
CA ILE A 115 -10.30 11.33 14.57
C ILE A 115 -10.82 11.31 13.13
N PHE A 116 -10.00 11.81 12.21
CA PHE A 116 -10.28 11.82 10.77
C PHE A 116 -9.47 10.72 10.09
N LEU A 117 -10.15 9.69 9.62
CA LEU A 117 -9.53 8.60 8.86
C LEU A 117 -9.31 9.02 7.41
N THR A 118 -8.07 8.92 6.95
CA THR A 118 -7.66 9.25 5.57
C THR A 118 -6.74 8.17 5.01
N GLY A 119 -6.87 7.91 3.70
CA GLY A 119 -5.96 7.02 2.99
C GLY A 119 -4.60 7.66 2.66
N ASP A 120 -4.48 8.97 2.83
CA ASP A 120 -3.26 9.75 2.56
C ASP A 120 -3.01 10.71 3.71
N ALA A 121 -1.81 10.65 4.30
CA ALA A 121 -1.43 11.41 5.49
C ALA A 121 -1.01 12.86 5.19
N GLU A 122 -0.66 13.17 3.95
CA GLU A 122 -0.22 14.51 3.52
C GLU A 122 -1.38 15.37 3.02
N VAL A 123 -2.52 14.76 2.71
CA VAL A 123 -3.71 15.42 2.18
C VAL A 123 -4.74 15.69 3.27
N ALA A 124 -5.36 16.87 3.23
CA ALA A 124 -6.46 17.22 4.12
C ALA A 124 -7.64 16.22 3.97
N PRO A 125 -8.09 15.56 5.05
CA PRO A 125 -9.21 14.64 4.97
C PRO A 125 -10.48 15.35 4.49
N THR A 126 -11.18 14.76 3.51
CA THR A 126 -12.44 15.33 2.98
C THR A 126 -13.50 15.51 4.06
N ALA A 127 -13.54 14.61 5.05
CA ALA A 127 -14.44 14.71 6.18
C ALA A 127 -14.16 15.93 7.08
N LEU A 128 -12.89 16.32 7.24
CA LEU A 128 -12.53 17.55 7.96
C LEU A 128 -13.01 18.77 7.19
N LEU A 129 -12.76 18.82 5.87
CA LEU A 129 -13.22 19.92 5.01
C LEU A 129 -14.75 20.07 5.03
N HIS A 130 -15.49 18.96 4.95
CA HIS A 130 -16.94 18.97 5.03
C HIS A 130 -17.45 19.41 6.41
N ASN A 131 -16.83 18.93 7.49
CA ASN A 131 -17.17 19.37 8.84
C ASN A 131 -16.96 20.89 9.01
N LEU A 132 -15.85 21.43 8.52
CA LEU A 132 -15.58 22.86 8.54
C LEU A 132 -16.59 23.65 7.67
N LYS A 133 -16.96 23.13 6.50
CA LYS A 133 -17.92 23.78 5.60
C LYS A 133 -19.33 23.85 6.20
N HIS A 134 -19.81 22.76 6.80
CA HIS A 134 -21.19 22.65 7.25
C HIS A 134 -21.37 23.01 8.72
N ASN A 135 -20.53 22.47 9.61
CA ASN A 135 -20.65 22.67 11.04
C ASN A 135 -19.87 23.90 11.52
N LYS A 136 -18.84 24.33 10.77
CA LYS A 136 -17.97 25.46 11.13
C LYS A 136 -17.30 25.32 12.51
N ILE A 137 -17.09 24.07 12.92
CA ILE A 137 -16.55 23.69 14.22
C ILE A 137 -15.22 22.95 14.03
N LEU A 138 -14.25 23.26 14.88
CA LEU A 138 -12.99 22.54 15.03
C LEU A 138 -12.90 21.95 16.44
N HIS A 139 -12.40 20.71 16.57
CA HIS A 139 -12.20 20.11 17.89
C HIS A 139 -10.89 20.62 18.51
N ALA A 140 -10.73 20.52 19.83
CA ALA A 140 -9.49 20.90 20.51
C ALA A 140 -8.31 19.99 20.12
N ASP A 141 -8.57 18.69 19.95
CA ASP A 141 -7.60 17.71 19.48
C ASP A 141 -8.06 17.08 18.16
N ASN A 142 -7.40 17.40 17.05
CA ASN A 142 -7.69 16.84 15.72
C ASN A 142 -6.61 15.83 15.34
N ILE A 143 -7.00 14.58 15.20
CA ILE A 143 -6.11 13.47 14.88
C ILE A 143 -6.39 13.04 13.43
N VAL A 144 -5.41 13.23 12.55
CA VAL A 144 -5.45 12.69 11.19
C VAL A 144 -4.82 11.31 11.22
N MET A 145 -5.62 10.27 11.03
CA MET A 145 -5.16 8.89 11.11
C MET A 145 -5.14 8.21 9.74
N THR A 146 -4.01 7.56 9.44
CA THR A 146 -3.82 6.76 8.23
C THR A 146 -3.46 5.34 8.60
N VAL A 147 -4.11 4.38 7.93
CA VAL A 147 -3.81 2.95 8.10
C VAL A 147 -3.04 2.47 6.87
N VAL A 148 -1.83 1.98 7.07
CA VAL A 148 -0.92 1.54 6.01
C VAL A 148 -0.65 0.05 6.14
N THR A 149 -0.75 -0.68 5.02
CA THR A 149 -0.32 -2.08 4.95
C THR A 149 1.15 -2.10 4.58
N ALA A 150 1.98 -2.77 5.39
CA ALA A 150 3.41 -2.92 5.16
C ALA A 150 3.71 -4.19 4.33
N ASP A 151 4.80 -4.15 3.56
CA ASP A 151 5.29 -5.27 2.73
C ASP A 151 5.92 -6.43 3.54
N ARG A 152 5.66 -6.49 4.86
CA ARG A 152 6.08 -7.57 5.76
C ARG A 152 4.86 -8.29 6.32
N PRO A 153 4.95 -9.61 6.59
CA PRO A 153 3.79 -10.39 7.01
C PRO A 153 3.17 -9.90 8.32
N ARG A 154 4.00 -9.44 9.26
CA ARG A 154 3.59 -8.86 10.54
C ARG A 154 4.48 -7.67 10.88
N VAL A 155 3.91 -6.67 11.56
CA VAL A 155 4.63 -5.47 12.01
C VAL A 155 4.83 -5.53 13.53
N ASP A 156 6.06 -5.31 13.99
CA ASP A 156 6.40 -5.22 15.41
C ASP A 156 5.63 -4.09 16.09
N GLU A 157 5.24 -4.28 17.36
CA GLU A 157 4.46 -3.29 18.13
C GLU A 157 5.18 -1.93 18.25
N LYS A 158 6.51 -1.91 18.12
CA LYS A 158 7.33 -0.69 18.14
C LYS A 158 7.07 0.19 16.91
N ASP A 159 7.06 -0.41 15.72
CA ASP A 159 6.91 0.26 14.42
C ASP A 159 5.46 0.43 13.99
N ARG A 160 4.52 -0.23 14.70
CA ARG A 160 3.09 -0.26 14.40
C ARG A 160 2.45 1.12 14.42
N ILE A 161 2.91 2.02 15.29
CA ILE A 161 2.30 3.32 15.50
C ILE A 161 3.38 4.39 15.42
N GLU A 162 3.16 5.36 14.55
CA GLU A 162 3.95 6.57 14.47
C GLU A 162 3.02 7.78 14.70
N ILE A 163 3.46 8.68 15.57
CA ILE A 163 2.69 9.86 15.97
C ILE A 163 3.58 11.07 15.73
N GLU A 164 3.10 12.00 14.92
CA GLU A 164 3.76 13.26 14.60
C GLU A 164 2.84 14.41 15.01
N ALA A 165 3.38 15.37 15.77
CA ALA A 165 2.64 16.58 16.12
C ALA A 165 2.86 17.62 15.02
N LEU A 166 1.80 17.95 14.27
CA LEU A 166 1.87 18.94 13.19
C LEU A 166 1.66 20.35 13.73
N SER A 167 0.77 20.49 14.72
CA SER A 167 0.60 21.74 15.45
C SER A 167 0.03 21.51 16.85
N ARG A 168 -0.34 22.59 17.55
CA ARG A 168 -0.91 22.51 18.91
C ARG A 168 -2.19 21.66 18.95
N ASP A 169 -3.00 21.76 17.90
CA ASP A 169 -4.33 21.13 17.81
C ASP A 169 -4.37 19.96 16.82
N PHE A 170 -3.30 19.74 16.05
CA PHE A 170 -3.25 18.73 14.99
C PHE A 170 -2.13 17.71 15.22
N LYS A 171 -2.51 16.44 15.18
CA LYS A 171 -1.60 15.29 15.28
C LYS A 171 -1.84 14.36 14.10
N ARG A 172 -0.76 13.88 13.48
CA ARG A 172 -0.78 12.86 12.44
C ARG A 172 -0.42 11.51 13.07
N VAL A 173 -1.22 10.49 12.79
CA VAL A 173 -1.05 9.15 13.33
C VAL A 173 -1.05 8.13 12.20
N THR A 174 0.07 7.46 12.00
CA THR A 174 0.20 6.37 11.03
C THR A 174 0.19 5.05 11.76
N VAL A 175 -0.78 4.19 11.43
CA VAL A 175 -0.90 2.84 11.97
C VAL A 175 -0.54 1.83 10.89
N ARG A 176 0.49 1.03 11.12
CA ARG A 176 1.03 0.05 10.18
C ARG A 176 0.60 -1.36 10.55
N TYR A 177 0.07 -2.11 9.59
CA TYR A 177 -0.25 -3.53 9.73
C TYR A 177 0.51 -4.34 8.67
N GLY A 178 0.95 -5.54 9.01
CA GLY A 178 1.49 -6.46 8.03
C GLY A 178 0.41 -7.05 7.13
N PHE A 179 0.78 -7.53 5.94
CA PHE A 179 -0.20 -8.06 4.98
C PHE A 179 -0.94 -9.33 5.45
N MET A 180 -0.46 -10.02 6.49
CA MET A 180 -1.18 -11.15 7.13
C MET A 180 -1.95 -10.74 8.40
N GLU A 181 -1.99 -9.45 8.74
CA GLU A 181 -2.69 -8.96 9.93
C GLU A 181 -4.05 -8.36 9.56
N THR A 182 -5.04 -8.56 10.43
CA THR A 182 -6.34 -7.89 10.30
C THR A 182 -6.29 -6.53 11.01
N PRO A 183 -6.48 -5.40 10.31
CA PRO A 183 -6.47 -4.08 10.94
C PRO A 183 -7.58 -3.96 11.99
N HIS A 184 -7.23 -3.61 13.23
CA HIS A 184 -8.19 -3.41 14.31
C HIS A 184 -8.00 -2.03 14.96
N ILE A 185 -8.62 -1.01 14.36
CA ILE A 185 -8.45 0.41 14.72
C ILE A 185 -8.69 0.70 16.21
N PRO A 186 -9.78 0.24 16.86
CA PRO A 186 -9.98 0.51 18.29
C PRO A 186 -8.86 -0.03 19.20
N ARG A 187 -8.23 -1.14 18.80
CA ARG A 187 -7.14 -1.76 19.55
C ARG A 187 -5.84 -0.98 19.36
N ALA A 188 -5.58 -0.52 18.14
CA ALA A 188 -4.46 0.37 17.87
C ALA A 188 -4.58 1.69 18.64
N LEU A 189 -5.79 2.26 18.73
CA LEU A 189 -6.05 3.46 19.54
C LEU A 189 -5.78 3.24 21.03
N GLY A 190 -6.08 2.06 21.56
CA GLY A 190 -5.67 1.68 22.92
C GLY A 190 -4.16 1.72 23.13
N SER A 191 -3.37 1.27 22.15
CA SER A 191 -1.91 1.38 22.18
C SER A 191 -1.41 2.82 21.99
N CYS A 192 -2.10 3.64 21.18
CA CYS A 192 -1.82 5.07 21.02
C CYS A 192 -1.93 5.85 22.34
N ARG A 193 -2.96 5.56 23.17
CA ARG A 193 -3.12 6.19 24.49
C ARG A 193 -1.90 6.01 25.40
N ARG A 194 -1.28 4.82 25.36
CA ARG A 194 -0.06 4.52 26.14
C ARG A 194 1.17 5.30 25.68
N ARG A 195 1.14 5.86 24.46
CA ARG A 195 2.21 6.70 23.88
C ARG A 195 1.92 8.20 23.97
N GLY A 196 1.00 8.63 24.83
CA GLY A 196 0.79 10.05 25.15
C GLY A 196 -0.33 10.75 24.36
N LEU A 197 -1.12 10.02 23.57
CA LEU A 197 -2.34 10.57 22.98
C LEU A 197 -3.47 10.57 24.03
N ALA A 198 -3.76 11.74 24.61
CA ALA A 198 -4.89 11.93 25.50
C ALA A 198 -6.18 12.13 24.67
N PHE A 199 -6.88 11.05 24.35
CA PHE A 199 -8.25 11.10 23.85
C PHE A 199 -9.12 10.09 24.61
N ASP A 200 -10.36 10.48 24.87
CA ASP A 200 -11.36 9.63 25.49
C ASP A 200 -12.26 9.03 24.41
N LEU A 201 -12.24 7.70 24.26
CA LEU A 201 -12.98 6.96 23.23
C LEU A 201 -14.48 7.23 23.26
N MET A 202 -15.05 7.56 24.43
CA MET A 202 -16.49 7.80 24.59
C MET A 202 -16.91 9.21 24.15
N SER A 203 -15.99 10.17 24.15
CA SER A 203 -16.22 11.56 23.72
C SER A 203 -15.54 11.89 22.38
N THR A 204 -14.79 10.95 21.81
CA THR A 204 -14.08 11.13 20.54
C THR A 204 -15.01 10.87 19.35
N SER A 205 -15.12 11.85 18.45
CA SER A 205 -15.88 11.70 17.21
C SER A 205 -15.02 11.05 16.12
N PHE A 206 -15.54 10.00 15.48
CA PHE A 206 -14.87 9.32 14.37
C PHE A 206 -15.47 9.73 13.03
N PHE A 207 -14.64 10.34 12.20
CA PHE A 207 -15.02 10.77 10.86
C PHE A 207 -14.34 9.89 9.81
N VAL A 208 -15.15 9.24 8.98
CA VAL A 208 -14.69 8.41 7.87
C VAL A 208 -15.15 9.04 6.57
N GLY A 209 -14.19 9.50 5.76
CA GLY A 209 -14.47 9.95 4.40
C GLY A 209 -14.70 8.75 3.49
N ARG A 210 -15.87 8.66 2.85
CA ARG A 210 -16.10 7.68 1.78
C ARG A 210 -15.65 8.31 0.46
N ARG A 211 -14.66 7.72 -0.20
CA ARG A 211 -14.31 8.08 -1.58
C ARG A 211 -15.13 7.19 -2.51
N THR A 212 -16.11 7.76 -3.19
CA THR A 212 -16.85 7.10 -4.27
C THR A 212 -16.36 7.69 -5.59
N VAL A 213 -15.78 6.85 -6.45
CA VAL A 213 -15.50 7.23 -7.83
C VAL A 213 -16.84 7.31 -8.55
N VAL A 214 -17.27 8.53 -8.91
CA VAL A 214 -18.47 8.74 -9.72
C VAL A 214 -18.01 8.83 -11.17
N ALA A 215 -18.61 7.99 -12.03
CA ALA A 215 -18.31 7.90 -13.45
C ALA A 215 -18.84 9.11 -14.23
#